data_AF-A0A4R9LYJ8-F1
#
_entry.id   AF-A0A4R9LYJ8-F1
#
_cell.length_a   1.000
_cell.length_b   1.000
_cell.length_c   1.000
_cell.angle_alpha   90.00
_cell.angle_beta   90.00
_cell.angle_gamma   90.00
#
_symmetry.space_group_name_H-M   'P 1'
#
loop_
_entity.id
_entity.type
_entity.pdbx_description
1 polymer ?
#
loop_
_entity_poly.entity_id
_entity_poly.type
_entity_poly.pdbx_seq_one_letter_code
_entity_poly.pdbx_strand_id
1 'polypeptide(L)'
;MKRNQIIFSFLAFAFAAGLSLSADSIPDPVSSSQAEKDLKAAWNSKYKGETIVSIESAGDPGTLEKLDKKGKLIERKLKVPFLVVSEKSGIKREYEAGANYVQKGNSWKFSEIGVGNVKTIAGVDDKAPNKPKVKELALQAFTAKYPDYSWSKILIDDGTFNQGTNGGFYRYEGDVNRTDSEGNTVQCRDIDFMLVKNAAGEWSVEVTSSGKCY
;
A
#
# COMPACT_ATOMS: atom_id res chain seq x y z
N MET A 1 73.33 14.53 -66.03
CA MET A 1 72.92 15.06 -64.72
C MET A 1 71.61 15.81 -64.87
N LYS A 2 70.50 15.22 -64.40
CA LYS A 2 69.18 15.87 -64.32
C LYS A 2 68.55 15.45 -62.97
N ARG A 3 68.36 16.40 -62.06
CA ARG A 3 67.64 16.24 -60.79
C ARG A 3 66.20 16.69 -61.03
N ASN A 4 65.24 15.79 -60.88
CA ASN A 4 63.81 16.13 -60.83
C ASN A 4 63.33 16.02 -59.39
N GLN A 5 62.85 17.15 -58.85
CA GLN A 5 62.05 17.23 -57.64
C GLN A 5 60.57 17.07 -57.99
N ILE A 6 59.81 16.27 -57.24
CA ILE A 6 58.34 16.32 -57.14
C ILE A 6 58.01 15.94 -55.69
N ILE A 7 57.84 16.93 -54.80
CA ILE A 7 56.57 17.51 -54.30
C ILE A 7 55.79 16.55 -53.40
N PHE A 8 55.77 16.91 -52.11
CA PHE A 8 54.95 16.37 -51.03
C PHE A 8 53.45 16.59 -51.31
N SER A 9 52.64 15.53 -51.17
CA SER A 9 51.19 15.67 -50.99
C SER A 9 50.79 15.05 -49.64
N PHE A 10 50.49 15.96 -48.71
CA PHE A 10 49.72 15.70 -47.50
C PHE A 10 48.30 15.27 -47.91
N LEU A 11 47.90 14.04 -47.58
CA LEU A 11 46.49 13.67 -47.56
C LEU A 11 46.02 13.73 -46.10
N ALA A 12 45.42 14.85 -45.74
CA ALA A 12 44.68 15.02 -44.50
C ALA A 12 43.47 14.08 -44.54
N PHE A 13 43.49 13.03 -43.71
CA PHE A 13 42.31 12.20 -43.50
C PHE A 13 41.29 13.02 -42.73
N ALA A 14 40.16 13.25 -43.40
CA ALA A 14 39.07 14.07 -42.93
C ALA A 14 38.53 13.55 -41.58
N PHE A 15 38.34 14.53 -40.70
CA PHE A 15 37.58 14.52 -39.47
C PHE A 15 36.27 13.72 -39.64
N ALA A 16 36.25 12.48 -39.16
CA ALA A 16 35.00 11.82 -38.82
C ALA A 16 34.51 12.45 -37.51
N ALA A 17 33.88 13.62 -37.61
CA ALA A 17 33.02 14.13 -36.55
C ALA A 17 31.90 13.10 -36.38
N GLY A 18 32.10 12.19 -35.44
CA GLY A 18 31.07 11.27 -34.98
C GLY A 18 29.84 12.12 -34.64
N LEU A 19 28.75 11.86 -35.36
CA LEU A 19 27.42 12.27 -34.96
C LEU A 19 27.18 11.63 -33.60
N SER A 20 27.50 12.35 -32.53
CA SER A 20 27.01 12.09 -31.19
C SER A 20 25.49 12.28 -31.25
N LEU A 21 24.78 11.24 -31.68
CA LEU A 21 23.37 11.07 -31.37
C LEU A 21 23.30 11.10 -29.85
N SER A 22 22.96 12.26 -29.28
CA SER A 22 22.68 12.41 -27.86
C SER A 22 21.62 11.38 -27.50
N ALA A 23 22.04 10.27 -26.88
CA ALA A 23 21.11 9.37 -26.25
C ALA A 23 20.41 10.21 -25.18
N ASP A 24 19.08 10.36 -25.27
CA ASP A 24 18.31 11.05 -24.23
C ASP A 24 18.71 10.47 -22.87
N SER A 25 19.34 11.32 -22.06
CA SER A 25 19.82 10.97 -20.73
C SER A 25 18.64 10.44 -19.91
N ILE A 26 18.86 9.38 -19.13
CA ILE A 26 17.82 8.85 -18.26
C ILE A 26 17.52 9.91 -17.17
N PRO A 27 16.29 10.42 -17.07
CA PRO A 27 15.93 11.36 -16.01
C PRO A 27 15.92 10.64 -14.67
N ASP A 28 16.16 11.37 -13.58
CA ASP A 28 15.99 10.83 -12.24
C ASP A 28 14.58 10.23 -12.05
N PRO A 29 14.45 9.10 -11.33
CA PRO A 29 13.16 8.51 -11.05
C PRO A 29 12.21 9.50 -10.38
N VAL A 30 10.92 9.37 -10.70
CA VAL A 30 9.85 10.10 -10.00
C VAL A 30 9.88 9.70 -8.52
N SER A 31 9.70 10.67 -7.62
CA SER A 31 9.69 10.39 -6.18
C SER A 31 8.53 9.46 -5.80
N SER A 32 8.72 8.62 -4.78
CA SER A 32 7.69 7.67 -4.33
C SER A 32 6.40 8.36 -3.93
N SER A 33 6.48 9.54 -3.29
CA SER A 33 5.30 10.33 -2.91
C SER A 33 4.51 10.86 -4.12
N GLN A 34 5.20 11.32 -5.18
CA GLN A 34 4.53 11.72 -6.41
C GLN A 34 3.91 10.51 -7.12
N ALA A 35 4.59 9.36 -7.12
CA ALA A 35 4.06 8.14 -7.70
C ALA A 35 2.84 7.58 -6.96
N GLU A 36 2.83 7.65 -5.64
CA GLU A 36 1.67 7.30 -4.83
C GLU A 36 0.48 8.21 -5.14
N LYS A 37 0.71 9.52 -5.29
CA LYS A 37 -0.34 10.48 -5.65
C LYS A 37 -0.94 10.19 -7.02
N ASP A 38 -0.11 9.91 -8.02
CA ASP A 38 -0.57 9.57 -9.37
C ASP A 38 -1.34 8.24 -9.37
N LEU A 39 -0.86 7.24 -8.60
CA LEU A 39 -1.55 5.97 -8.40
C LEU A 39 -2.94 6.18 -7.79
N LYS A 40 -3.05 6.94 -6.69
CA LYS A 40 -4.33 7.26 -6.03
C LYS A 40 -5.31 7.94 -7.00
N ALA A 41 -4.83 8.91 -7.78
CA ALA A 41 -5.65 9.62 -8.75
C ALA A 41 -6.19 8.71 -9.86
N ALA A 42 -5.34 7.81 -10.39
CA ALA A 42 -5.73 6.86 -11.43
C ALA A 42 -6.59 5.70 -10.90
N TRP A 43 -6.42 5.30 -9.64
CA TRP A 43 -7.10 4.16 -9.03
C TRP A 43 -8.62 4.29 -9.10
N ASN A 44 -9.15 5.45 -8.68
CA ASN A 44 -10.59 5.71 -8.67
C ASN A 44 -11.25 5.59 -10.05
N SER A 45 -10.47 5.84 -11.12
CA SER A 45 -10.96 5.71 -12.49
C SER A 45 -10.99 4.26 -12.97
N LYS A 46 -9.99 3.46 -12.60
CA LYS A 46 -9.87 2.03 -12.98
C LYS A 46 -10.74 1.12 -12.10
N TYR A 47 -10.76 1.37 -10.80
CA TYR A 47 -11.41 0.57 -9.77
C TYR A 47 -12.59 1.34 -9.16
N LYS A 48 -13.62 1.58 -9.98
CA LYS A 48 -14.79 2.36 -9.56
C LYS A 48 -15.51 1.71 -8.36
N GLY A 49 -15.79 2.54 -7.36
CA GLY A 49 -16.46 2.13 -6.12
C GLY A 49 -15.59 1.33 -5.15
N GLU A 50 -14.27 1.24 -5.39
CA GLU A 50 -13.32 0.75 -4.41
C GLU A 50 -12.74 1.91 -3.61
N THR A 51 -12.52 1.67 -2.32
CA THR A 51 -11.83 2.60 -1.42
C THR A 51 -10.44 2.05 -1.13
N ILE A 52 -9.39 2.84 -1.34
CA ILE A 52 -8.04 2.47 -0.91
C ILE A 52 -7.98 2.55 0.62
N VAL A 53 -7.58 1.46 1.25
CA VAL A 53 -7.36 1.33 2.70
C VAL A 53 -5.92 1.68 3.06
N SER A 54 -4.95 1.16 2.29
CA SER A 54 -3.53 1.46 2.49
C SER A 54 -2.75 1.36 1.17
N ILE A 55 -1.59 2.04 1.13
CA ILE A 55 -0.60 1.94 0.07
C ILE A 55 0.78 1.91 0.72
N GLU A 56 1.59 0.94 0.31
CA GLU A 56 2.96 0.77 0.79
C GLU A 56 3.90 0.62 -0.40
N SER A 57 5.12 1.15 -0.30
CA SER A 57 6.16 0.92 -1.30
C SER A 57 6.53 -0.57 -1.33
N ALA A 58 6.56 -1.16 -2.52
CA ALA A 58 6.83 -2.60 -2.67
C ALA A 58 8.22 -2.87 -3.29
N GLY A 59 9.12 -1.89 -3.23
CA GLY A 59 10.50 -2.00 -3.73
C GLY A 59 10.98 -0.72 -4.42
N ASP A 60 12.17 -0.80 -4.99
CA ASP A 60 12.78 0.33 -5.68
C ASP A 60 12.18 0.54 -7.09
N PRO A 61 12.16 1.79 -7.59
CA PRO A 61 11.78 2.06 -8.98
C PRO A 61 12.67 1.33 -9.99
N GLY A 62 12.05 0.71 -10.99
CA GLY A 62 12.74 -0.02 -12.06
C GLY A 62 12.48 0.56 -13.44
N THR A 63 13.51 0.63 -14.29
CA THR A 63 13.36 1.03 -15.69
C THR A 63 13.31 -0.19 -16.62
N LEU A 64 12.48 -0.09 -17.65
CA LEU A 64 12.35 -1.09 -18.70
C LEU A 64 12.58 -0.42 -20.05
N GLU A 65 13.47 -0.98 -20.85
CA GLU A 65 13.80 -0.47 -22.17
C GLU A 65 13.28 -1.40 -23.26
N LYS A 66 12.66 -0.81 -24.28
CA LYS A 66 12.24 -1.49 -25.50
C LYS A 66 13.13 -1.05 -26.65
N LEU A 67 13.90 -1.99 -27.18
CA LEU A 67 14.75 -1.79 -28.34
C LEU A 67 14.05 -2.30 -29.61
N ASP A 68 14.36 -1.68 -30.76
CA ASP A 68 13.97 -2.20 -32.07
C ASP A 68 14.86 -3.39 -32.49
N LYS A 69 14.54 -4.00 -33.63
CA LYS A 69 15.32 -5.12 -34.20
C LYS A 69 16.78 -4.77 -34.51
N LYS A 70 17.11 -3.48 -34.59
CA LYS A 70 18.45 -2.94 -34.86
C LYS A 70 19.14 -2.47 -33.57
N GLY A 71 18.55 -2.70 -32.40
CA GLY A 71 19.09 -2.28 -31.10
C GLY A 71 18.86 -0.82 -30.74
N LYS A 72 18.05 -0.07 -31.50
CA LYS A 72 17.73 1.33 -31.18
C LYS A 72 16.64 1.39 -30.11
N LEU A 73 16.83 2.22 -29.09
CA LEU A 73 15.80 2.49 -28.07
C LEU A 73 14.56 3.12 -28.71
N ILE A 74 13.41 2.47 -28.54
CA ILE A 74 12.10 2.96 -28.99
C ILE A 74 11.33 3.57 -27.81
N GLU A 75 11.39 2.94 -26.64
CA GLU A 75 10.60 3.33 -25.48
C GLU A 75 11.36 2.98 -24.21
N ARG A 76 11.35 3.89 -23.25
CA ARG A 76 11.79 3.63 -21.87
C ARG A 76 10.62 3.87 -20.94
N LYS A 77 10.37 2.89 -20.07
CA LYS A 77 9.36 2.94 -19.02
C LYS A 77 10.02 2.97 -17.66
N LEU A 78 9.40 3.64 -16.71
CA LEU A 78 9.72 3.57 -15.28
C LEU A 78 8.51 2.96 -14.57
N LYS A 79 8.74 2.00 -13.69
CA LYS A 79 7.74 1.41 -12.82
C LYS A 79 8.13 1.68 -11.37
N VAL A 80 7.24 2.32 -10.63
CA VAL A 80 7.34 2.46 -9.16
C VAL A 80 6.37 1.46 -8.53
N PRO A 81 6.85 0.40 -7.87
CA PRO A 81 6.01 -0.68 -7.35
C PRO A 81 5.36 -0.33 -6.00
N PHE A 82 4.10 -0.74 -5.82
CA PHE A 82 3.32 -0.55 -4.60
C PHE A 82 2.54 -1.82 -4.23
N LEU A 83 2.30 -2.01 -2.94
CA LEU A 83 1.24 -2.88 -2.43
C LEU A 83 0.05 -1.98 -2.07
N VAL A 84 -1.10 -2.25 -2.67
CA VAL A 84 -2.32 -1.47 -2.45
C VAL A 84 -3.36 -2.38 -1.84
N VAL A 85 -3.89 -2.02 -0.67
CA VAL A 85 -5.08 -2.67 -0.12
C VAL A 85 -6.28 -1.82 -0.45
N SER A 86 -7.27 -2.39 -1.15
CA SER A 86 -8.56 -1.74 -1.40
C SER A 86 -9.72 -2.55 -0.84
N GLU A 87 -10.82 -1.86 -0.56
CA GLU A 87 -12.07 -2.46 -0.13
C GLU A 87 -13.19 -2.15 -1.12
N LYS A 88 -13.99 -3.17 -1.46
CA LYS A 88 -15.23 -3.01 -2.21
C LYS A 88 -16.32 -3.88 -1.58
N SER A 89 -17.41 -3.26 -1.16
CA SER A 89 -18.57 -3.97 -0.59
C SER A 89 -18.21 -4.91 0.57
N GLY A 90 -17.22 -4.54 1.40
CA GLY A 90 -16.74 -5.35 2.52
C GLY A 90 -15.68 -6.39 2.17
N ILE A 91 -15.36 -6.59 0.89
CA ILE A 91 -14.26 -7.47 0.46
C ILE A 91 -12.98 -6.64 0.40
N LYS A 92 -11.96 -7.03 1.17
CA LYS A 92 -10.64 -6.43 1.08
C LYS A 92 -9.74 -7.26 0.19
N ARG A 93 -9.06 -6.59 -0.74
CA ARG A 93 -8.07 -7.20 -1.63
C ARG A 93 -6.76 -6.45 -1.54
N GLU A 94 -5.68 -7.20 -1.59
CA GLU A 94 -4.33 -6.67 -1.75
C GLU A 94 -3.92 -6.86 -3.21
N TYR A 95 -3.37 -5.80 -3.80
CA TYR A 95 -2.92 -5.73 -5.17
C TYR A 95 -1.43 -5.41 -5.19
N GLU A 96 -0.66 -6.20 -5.93
CA GLU A 96 0.64 -5.77 -6.43
C GLU A 96 0.40 -4.77 -7.56
N ALA A 97 0.58 -3.49 -7.30
CA ALA A 97 0.36 -2.42 -8.25
C ALA A 97 1.68 -1.73 -8.64
N GLY A 98 1.64 -0.94 -9.70
CA GLY A 98 2.75 -0.05 -10.04
C GLY A 98 2.27 1.20 -10.75
N ALA A 99 2.83 2.35 -10.39
CA ALA A 99 2.70 3.57 -11.16
C ALA A 99 3.70 3.50 -12.32
N ASN A 100 3.18 3.45 -13.55
CA ASN A 100 4.00 3.31 -14.75
C ASN A 100 4.13 4.68 -15.45
N TYR A 101 5.34 5.01 -15.85
CA TYR A 101 5.70 6.23 -16.56
C TYR A 101 6.39 5.89 -17.87
N VAL A 102 6.24 6.75 -18.87
CA VAL A 102 6.99 6.69 -20.13
C VAL A 102 7.90 7.91 -20.21
N GLN A 103 9.14 7.72 -20.66
CA GLN A 103 10.06 8.82 -20.90
C GLN A 103 9.59 9.67 -22.09
N LYS A 104 9.51 10.99 -21.88
CA LYS A 104 9.27 11.99 -22.93
C LYS A 104 10.34 13.08 -22.79
N GLY A 105 11.36 13.01 -23.66
CA GLY A 105 12.58 13.80 -23.53
C GLY A 105 13.25 13.55 -22.17
N ASN A 106 13.61 14.62 -21.45
CA ASN A 106 14.24 14.53 -20.13
C ASN A 106 13.23 14.47 -18.97
N SER A 107 12.04 13.90 -19.18
CA SER A 107 11.03 13.79 -18.12
C SER A 107 10.25 12.49 -18.15
N TRP A 108 9.81 12.04 -16.99
CA TRP A 108 8.86 10.95 -16.84
C TRP A 108 7.43 11.49 -16.91
N LYS A 109 6.58 10.85 -17.73
CA LYS A 109 5.15 11.16 -17.81
C LYS A 109 4.34 9.96 -17.37
N PHE A 110 3.42 10.17 -16.44
CA PHE A 110 2.53 9.11 -15.96
C PHE A 110 1.76 8.54 -17.16
N SER A 111 1.71 7.22 -17.23
CA SER A 111 1.07 6.49 -18.32
C SER A 111 -0.16 5.75 -17.80
N GLU A 112 0.01 4.91 -16.79
CA GLU A 112 -1.05 4.03 -16.29
C GLU A 112 -0.70 3.42 -14.92
N ILE A 113 -1.69 2.76 -14.32
CA ILE A 113 -1.44 1.80 -13.24
C ILE A 113 -1.37 0.38 -13.79
N GLY A 114 -0.23 -0.27 -13.58
CA GLY A 114 -0.06 -1.71 -13.77
C GLY A 114 -0.56 -2.47 -12.55
N VAL A 115 -1.23 -3.60 -12.74
CA VAL A 115 -1.61 -4.51 -11.65
C VAL A 115 -1.12 -5.91 -12.00
N GLY A 116 -0.40 -6.50 -11.07
CA GLY A 116 0.09 -7.88 -11.10
C GLY A 116 -0.85 -8.78 -10.32
N ASN A 117 -0.33 -9.45 -9.29
CA ASN A 117 -1.12 -10.35 -8.47
C ASN A 117 -2.17 -9.61 -7.66
N VAL A 118 -3.31 -10.27 -7.47
CA VAL A 118 -4.41 -9.80 -6.62
C VAL A 118 -4.82 -10.94 -5.71
N LYS A 119 -4.86 -10.70 -4.40
CA LYS A 119 -5.31 -11.68 -3.41
C LYS A 119 -6.42 -11.10 -2.55
N THR A 120 -7.43 -11.92 -2.24
CA THR A 120 -8.46 -11.55 -1.27
C THR A 120 -7.89 -11.77 0.12
N ILE A 121 -7.85 -10.71 0.93
CA ILE A 121 -7.32 -10.79 2.31
C ILE A 121 -8.46 -10.92 3.34
N ALA A 122 -9.64 -10.39 3.04
CA ALA A 122 -10.86 -10.57 3.84
C ALA A 122 -12.08 -10.69 2.92
N GLY A 123 -12.87 -11.74 3.10
CA GLY A 123 -14.12 -11.98 2.38
C GLY A 123 -15.32 -11.21 2.97
N VAL A 124 -16.48 -11.32 2.32
CA VAL A 124 -17.73 -10.71 2.84
C VAL A 124 -18.06 -11.25 4.23
N ASP A 125 -17.83 -12.55 4.44
CA ASP A 125 -18.08 -13.19 5.72
C ASP A 125 -17.13 -12.68 6.80
N ASP A 126 -15.94 -12.21 6.44
CA ASP A 126 -14.96 -11.66 7.38
C ASP A 126 -15.27 -10.21 7.75
N LYS A 127 -16.40 -9.64 7.31
CA LYS A 127 -16.77 -8.27 7.64
C LYS A 127 -17.20 -8.16 9.10
N ALA A 128 -16.45 -7.36 9.88
CA ALA A 128 -16.85 -6.99 11.23
C ALA A 128 -18.23 -6.29 11.25
N PRO A 129 -19.01 -6.43 12.35
CA PRO A 129 -20.16 -5.58 12.61
C PRO A 129 -19.77 -4.10 12.65
N ASN A 130 -20.76 -3.22 12.56
CA ASN A 130 -20.49 -1.79 12.69
C ASN A 130 -19.93 -1.43 14.09
N LYS A 131 -19.21 -0.32 14.18
CA LYS A 131 -18.53 0.12 15.41
C LYS A 131 -19.45 0.16 16.65
N PRO A 132 -20.71 0.66 16.58
CA PRO A 132 -21.64 0.57 17.71
C PRO A 132 -21.90 -0.85 18.19
N LYS A 133 -22.09 -1.81 17.28
CA LYS A 133 -22.30 -3.22 17.65
C LYS A 133 -21.04 -3.85 18.25
N VAL A 134 -19.85 -3.52 17.74
CA VAL A 134 -18.58 -3.97 18.34
C VAL A 134 -18.45 -3.47 19.78
N LYS A 135 -18.78 -2.20 20.04
CA LYS A 135 -18.79 -1.64 21.40
C LYS A 135 -19.76 -2.38 22.33
N GLU A 136 -20.96 -2.70 21.85
CA GLU A 136 -21.95 -3.47 22.61
C GLU A 136 -21.43 -4.86 23.00
N LEU A 137 -20.89 -5.61 22.01
CA LEU A 137 -20.31 -6.94 22.23
C LEU A 137 -19.11 -6.88 23.19
N ALA A 138 -18.28 -5.86 23.05
CA ALA A 138 -17.13 -5.66 23.93
C ALA A 138 -17.57 -5.43 25.37
N LEU A 139 -18.51 -4.52 25.62
CA LEU A 139 -19.04 -4.27 26.97
C LEU A 139 -19.66 -5.55 27.58
N GLN A 140 -20.41 -6.32 26.80
CA GLN A 140 -20.95 -7.61 27.23
C GLN A 140 -19.85 -8.59 27.63
N ALA A 141 -18.78 -8.70 26.82
CA ALA A 141 -17.66 -9.59 27.11
C ALA A 141 -16.85 -9.13 28.33
N PHE A 142 -16.65 -7.82 28.51
CA PHE A 142 -16.03 -7.25 29.70
C PHE A 142 -16.83 -7.55 30.97
N THR A 143 -18.16 -7.36 30.95
CA THR A 143 -19.04 -7.72 32.06
C THR A 143 -19.01 -9.22 32.34
N ALA A 144 -19.01 -10.07 31.31
CA ALA A 144 -18.95 -11.53 31.51
C ALA A 144 -17.61 -11.99 32.09
N LYS A 145 -16.49 -11.38 31.67
CA LYS A 145 -15.15 -11.75 32.14
C LYS A 145 -14.83 -11.17 33.53
N TYR A 146 -15.36 -9.99 33.84
CA TYR A 146 -15.13 -9.27 35.10
C TYR A 146 -16.48 -8.88 35.74
N PRO A 147 -17.20 -9.85 36.32
CA PRO A 147 -18.58 -9.67 36.78
C PRO A 147 -18.72 -8.74 38.00
N ASP A 148 -17.62 -8.50 38.74
CA ASP A 148 -17.61 -7.61 39.92
C ASP A 148 -17.70 -6.12 39.55
N TYR A 149 -17.66 -5.79 38.26
CA TYR A 149 -17.69 -4.42 37.77
C TYR A 149 -18.75 -4.22 36.68
N SER A 150 -19.26 -2.99 36.61
CA SER A 150 -19.98 -2.53 35.44
C SER A 150 -19.06 -1.74 34.51
N TRP A 151 -19.25 -1.92 33.20
CA TRP A 151 -18.38 -1.35 32.17
C TRP A 151 -19.19 -0.40 31.30
N SER A 152 -18.63 0.77 30.97
CA SER A 152 -19.33 1.79 30.18
C SER A 152 -18.39 2.68 29.38
N LYS A 153 -18.95 3.55 28.53
CA LYS A 153 -18.21 4.59 27.77
C LYS A 153 -16.99 4.10 26.98
N ILE A 154 -17.09 2.92 26.37
CA ILE A 154 -15.99 2.35 25.60
C ILE A 154 -15.66 3.18 24.34
N LEU A 155 -14.38 3.50 24.18
CA LEU A 155 -13.76 4.14 23.02
C LEU A 155 -12.81 3.14 22.39
N ILE A 156 -12.91 2.92 21.08
CA ILE A 156 -12.09 1.94 20.34
C ILE A 156 -11.65 2.55 19.02
N ASP A 157 -10.53 2.07 18.49
CA ASP A 157 -10.07 2.33 17.14
C ASP A 157 -10.99 1.69 16.07
N ASP A 158 -10.55 1.66 14.81
CA ASP A 158 -11.33 1.07 13.72
C ASP A 158 -11.13 -0.45 13.56
N GLY A 159 -10.28 -1.04 14.41
CA GLY A 159 -9.93 -2.45 14.39
C GLY A 159 -8.98 -2.80 13.26
N THR A 160 -7.97 -3.60 13.58
CA THR A 160 -7.05 -4.15 12.59
C THR A 160 -7.44 -5.59 12.26
N PHE A 161 -7.79 -5.85 11.00
CA PHE A 161 -8.04 -7.20 10.53
C PHE A 161 -6.74 -7.99 10.46
N ASN A 162 -6.76 -9.20 11.00
CA ASN A 162 -5.65 -10.14 11.01
C ASN A 162 -6.17 -11.51 10.57
N GLN A 163 -5.28 -12.33 10.00
CA GLN A 163 -5.55 -13.75 9.81
C GLN A 163 -4.78 -14.57 10.84
N GLY A 164 -5.49 -15.43 11.56
CA GLY A 164 -4.92 -16.42 12.47
C GLY A 164 -5.12 -17.83 11.94
N THR A 165 -4.62 -18.83 12.68
CA THR A 165 -4.81 -20.25 12.36
C THR A 165 -6.27 -20.67 12.31
N ASN A 166 -7.15 -19.93 12.99
CA ASN A 166 -8.58 -20.24 13.13
C ASN A 166 -9.47 -19.30 12.27
N GLY A 167 -8.88 -18.60 11.29
CA GLY A 167 -9.59 -17.67 10.41
C GLY A 167 -9.30 -16.21 10.70
N GLY A 168 -10.10 -15.33 10.09
CA GLY A 168 -9.99 -13.88 10.24
C GLY A 168 -10.49 -13.39 11.60
N PHE A 169 -9.79 -12.42 12.19
CA PHE A 169 -10.20 -11.73 13.41
C PHE A 169 -9.84 -10.25 13.33
N TYR A 170 -10.48 -9.43 14.15
CA TYR A 170 -10.12 -8.02 14.31
C TYR A 170 -9.56 -7.79 15.70
N ARG A 171 -8.44 -7.10 15.80
CA ARG A 171 -7.91 -6.62 17.08
C ARG A 171 -8.28 -5.16 17.26
N TYR A 172 -8.79 -4.82 18.44
CA TYR A 172 -9.21 -3.47 18.80
C TYR A 172 -8.47 -3.03 20.06
N GLU A 173 -8.03 -1.77 20.05
CA GLU A 173 -7.44 -1.11 21.21
C GLU A 173 -8.24 0.16 21.59
N GLY A 174 -8.20 0.54 22.87
CA GLY A 174 -8.82 1.78 23.32
C GLY A 174 -8.97 1.94 24.83
N ASP A 175 -10.05 2.59 25.26
CA ASP A 175 -10.33 2.96 26.65
C ASP A 175 -11.76 2.57 27.07
N VAL A 176 -11.98 2.31 28.35
CA VAL A 176 -13.30 2.01 28.92
C VAL A 176 -13.42 2.49 30.36
N ASN A 177 -14.64 2.84 30.78
CA ASN A 177 -14.92 3.13 32.19
C ASN A 177 -15.34 1.87 32.93
N ARG A 178 -14.81 1.69 34.13
CA ARG A 178 -15.16 0.61 35.05
C ARG A 178 -15.72 1.20 36.33
N THR A 179 -16.87 0.71 36.79
CA THR A 179 -17.51 1.13 38.04
C THR A 179 -17.63 -0.06 38.98
N ASP A 180 -17.16 0.09 40.22
CA ASP A 180 -17.23 -0.94 41.26
C ASP A 180 -18.61 -0.96 41.97
N SER A 181 -18.76 -1.89 42.91
CA SER A 181 -19.99 -2.05 43.71
C SER A 181 -20.29 -0.87 44.64
N GLU A 182 -19.29 -0.05 44.96
CA GLU A 182 -19.43 1.16 45.77
C GLU A 182 -19.82 2.39 44.93
N GLY A 183 -19.86 2.24 43.61
CA GLY A 183 -20.19 3.29 42.66
C GLY A 183 -19.00 4.13 42.20
N ASN A 184 -17.77 3.77 42.60
CA ASN A 184 -16.57 4.48 42.17
C ASN A 184 -16.26 4.14 40.71
N THR A 185 -16.17 5.17 39.86
CA THR A 185 -15.90 5.01 38.43
C THR A 185 -14.48 5.44 38.11
N VAL A 186 -13.71 4.54 37.51
CA VAL A 186 -12.33 4.74 37.06
C VAL A 186 -12.22 4.55 35.55
N GLN A 187 -11.24 5.19 34.92
CA GLN A 187 -10.96 4.98 33.50
C GLN A 187 -9.86 3.92 33.34
N CYS A 188 -10.16 2.86 32.62
CA CYS A 188 -9.20 1.86 32.19
C CYS A 188 -8.71 2.20 30.77
N ARG A 189 -7.40 2.39 30.64
CA ARG A 189 -6.72 2.73 29.37
C ARG A 189 -5.97 1.55 28.81
N ASP A 190 -5.72 1.59 27.50
CA ASP A 190 -5.00 0.54 26.77
C ASP A 190 -5.70 -0.82 26.91
N ILE A 191 -7.03 -0.85 26.83
CA ILE A 191 -7.78 -2.10 26.70
C ILE A 191 -7.48 -2.74 25.35
N ASP A 192 -7.46 -4.06 25.32
CA ASP A 192 -7.16 -4.84 24.12
C ASP A 192 -8.11 -6.04 24.05
N PHE A 193 -8.75 -6.23 22.91
CA PHE A 193 -9.63 -7.36 22.69
C PHE A 193 -9.66 -7.77 21.22
N MET A 194 -10.00 -9.04 21.00
CA MET A 194 -10.19 -9.60 19.66
C MET A 194 -11.68 -9.82 19.39
N LEU A 195 -12.13 -9.42 18.22
CA LEU A 195 -13.40 -9.82 17.65
C LEU A 195 -13.16 -11.02 16.74
N VAL A 196 -13.67 -12.18 17.15
CA VAL A 196 -13.49 -13.48 16.50
C VAL A 196 -14.85 -14.07 16.16
N LYS A 197 -14.91 -15.01 15.21
CA LYS A 197 -16.11 -15.80 15.00
C LYS A 197 -16.11 -17.02 15.91
N ASN A 198 -17.23 -17.25 16.59
CA ASN A 198 -17.47 -18.48 17.34
C ASN A 198 -17.70 -19.67 16.38
N ALA A 199 -17.88 -20.88 16.92
CA ALA A 199 -18.11 -22.09 16.12
C ALA A 199 -19.40 -22.03 15.27
N ALA A 200 -20.37 -21.18 15.64
CA ALA A 200 -21.59 -20.93 14.87
C ALA A 200 -21.41 -19.86 13.77
N GLY A 201 -20.21 -19.28 13.64
CA GLY A 201 -19.90 -18.22 12.67
C GLY A 201 -20.33 -16.82 13.12
N GLU A 202 -20.80 -16.66 14.36
CA GLU A 202 -21.24 -15.39 14.92
C GLU A 202 -20.07 -14.64 15.56
N TRP A 203 -20.08 -13.32 15.47
CA TRP A 203 -19.04 -12.49 16.07
C TRP A 203 -19.15 -12.48 17.60
N SER A 204 -18.05 -12.83 18.27
CA SER A 204 -17.86 -12.78 19.71
C SER A 204 -16.59 -12.00 20.06
N VAL A 205 -16.54 -11.44 21.26
CA VAL A 205 -15.36 -10.72 21.76
C VAL A 205 -14.61 -11.58 22.76
N GLU A 206 -13.31 -11.72 22.52
CA GLU A 206 -12.34 -12.26 23.47
C GLU A 206 -11.53 -11.10 24.05
N VAL A 207 -11.74 -10.80 25.33
CA VAL A 207 -10.99 -9.74 26.02
C VAL A 207 -9.58 -10.21 26.29
N THR A 208 -8.58 -9.58 25.68
CA THR A 208 -7.16 -9.90 25.86
C THR A 208 -6.60 -9.21 27.11
N SER A 209 -6.97 -7.96 27.33
CA SER A 209 -6.51 -7.12 28.45
C SER A 209 -7.60 -6.16 28.90
N SER A 210 -7.74 -5.98 30.22
CA SER A 210 -8.56 -4.91 30.81
C SER A 210 -7.86 -3.56 30.89
N GLY A 211 -6.63 -3.46 30.40
CA GLY A 211 -5.85 -2.24 30.46
C GLY A 211 -5.44 -1.86 31.88
N LYS A 212 -4.98 -0.61 32.04
CA LYS A 212 -4.59 -0.01 33.31
C LYS A 212 -5.68 0.94 33.80
N CYS A 213 -6.22 0.68 34.98
CA CYS A 213 -7.31 1.47 35.57
C CYS A 213 -6.77 2.49 36.59
N TYR A 214 -7.16 3.76 36.42
CA TYR A 214 -6.75 4.90 37.24
C TYR A 214 -7.96 5.60 37.86
#